data_AF-A0A846C7F8-F1
#
_entry.id   AF-A0A846C7F8-F1
#
_cell.length_a   1.000
_cell.length_b   1.000
_cell.length_c   1.000
_cell.angle_alpha   90.00
_cell.angle_beta   90.00
_cell.angle_gamma   90.00
#
_symmetry.space_group_name_H-M   'P 1'
#
loop_
_entity.id
_entity.type
_entity.pdbx_description
1 polymer ?
#
loop_
_entity_poly.entity_id
_entity_poly.type
_entity_poly.pdbx_seq_one_letter_code
_entity_poly.pdbx_strand_id
1 'polypeptide(L)'
;MTIKNFTLSLYGFHLCQSFTNALDEVDEDASLLWENLAKLGETALPFHQLKELRSHLVCYNNNIYDPIQEARKYPYKLTYTDSVDLGSIPTKEGFQIHGNLQAFRLHDTYAADLTLYPDTNQEISIPQLQLFQPQSLLPTTIEASLGQTLWLYGEVDGTIDICRELAHKCAIALLTDTGFNPVFQYQDNFFGSLLFA
;
A
#
# COMPACT_ATOMS: atom_id res chain seq x y z
N MET A 1 22.24 -11.68 -3.35
CA MET A 1 22.20 -10.22 -3.16
C MET A 1 21.02 -9.92 -2.27
N THR A 2 21.21 -9.04 -1.32
CA THR A 2 20.24 -8.68 -0.29
C THR A 2 19.99 -7.17 -0.36
N ILE A 3 18.83 -6.75 0.13
CA ILE A 3 18.30 -5.39 0.04
C ILE A 3 18.18 -4.84 1.46
N LYS A 4 18.84 -3.72 1.75
CA LYS A 4 18.78 -3.00 3.02
C LYS A 4 17.64 -1.98 2.99
N ASN A 5 17.17 -1.54 4.15
CA ASN A 5 16.14 -0.50 4.29
C ASN A 5 14.92 -0.73 3.36
N PHE A 6 14.52 -1.99 3.25
CA PHE A 6 13.48 -2.41 2.32
C PHE A 6 12.09 -1.90 2.76
N THR A 7 11.33 -1.35 1.81
CA THR A 7 9.90 -1.11 1.99
C THR A 7 9.11 -1.54 0.76
N LEU A 8 7.86 -1.95 0.99
CA LEU A 8 6.86 -2.22 -0.04
C LEU A 8 5.61 -1.40 0.29
N SER A 9 5.27 -0.45 -0.58
CA SER A 9 4.16 0.48 -0.38
C SER A 9 3.11 0.33 -1.47
N LEU A 10 1.84 0.22 -1.09
CA LEU A 10 0.69 0.32 -1.96
C LEU A 10 0.11 1.73 -1.86
N TYR A 11 0.07 2.42 -2.99
CA TYR A 11 -0.69 3.66 -3.18
C TYR A 11 -1.95 3.37 -3.96
N GLY A 12 -3.12 3.44 -3.32
CA GLY A 12 -4.42 3.22 -3.97
C GLY A 12 -5.19 4.52 -4.11
N PHE A 13 -5.77 4.78 -5.29
CA PHE A 13 -6.60 5.94 -5.56
C PHE A 13 -7.99 5.50 -6.03
N HIS A 14 -9.02 5.88 -5.30
CA HIS A 14 -10.39 5.43 -5.54
C HIS A 14 -11.33 6.63 -5.57
N LEU A 15 -12.13 6.75 -6.63
CA LEU A 15 -13.15 7.77 -6.75
C LEU A 15 -14.22 7.55 -5.69
N CYS A 16 -14.42 8.54 -4.81
CA CYS A 16 -15.48 8.48 -3.80
C CYS A 16 -16.70 9.32 -4.20
N GLN A 17 -16.55 10.28 -5.10
CA GLN A 17 -17.65 11.14 -5.54
C GLN A 17 -17.48 11.49 -7.02
N SER A 18 -18.50 11.29 -7.82
CA SER A 18 -18.56 11.68 -9.22
C SER A 18 -19.32 12.99 -9.42
N PHE A 19 -19.18 13.61 -10.60
CA PHE A 19 -19.94 14.82 -10.96
C PHE A 19 -21.46 14.61 -11.05
N THR A 20 -21.91 13.35 -11.10
CA THR A 20 -23.33 13.00 -11.15
C THR A 20 -23.96 12.89 -9.77
N ASN A 21 -23.17 12.79 -8.70
CA ASN A 21 -23.68 12.78 -7.33
C ASN A 21 -24.11 14.17 -6.89
N ALA A 22 -25.07 14.24 -5.97
CA ALA A 22 -25.27 15.46 -5.19
C ALA A 22 -24.02 15.80 -4.35
N LEU A 23 -23.93 17.03 -3.86
CA LEU A 23 -22.76 17.52 -3.10
C LEU A 23 -22.48 16.70 -1.83
N ASP A 24 -23.52 16.07 -1.26
CA ASP A 24 -23.51 15.25 -0.05
C ASP A 24 -23.64 13.74 -0.31
N GLU A 25 -23.62 13.34 -1.58
CA GLU A 25 -23.67 11.95 -2.01
C GLU A 25 -22.29 11.47 -2.46
N VAL A 26 -22.00 10.20 -2.19
CA VAL A 26 -20.83 9.47 -2.68
C VAL A 26 -21.28 8.40 -3.67
N ASP A 27 -20.35 7.89 -4.47
CA ASP A 27 -20.63 6.73 -5.32
C ASP A 27 -20.94 5.48 -4.48
N GLU A 28 -21.77 4.57 -5.02
CA GLU A 28 -22.20 3.35 -4.31
C GLU A 28 -21.01 2.47 -3.86
N ASP A 29 -19.94 2.47 -4.66
CA ASP A 29 -18.73 1.71 -4.41
C ASP A 29 -17.65 2.50 -3.64
N ALA A 30 -17.93 3.71 -3.17
CA ALA A 30 -16.92 4.59 -2.56
C ALA A 30 -16.18 3.94 -1.37
N SER A 31 -16.83 3.05 -0.63
CA SER A 31 -16.20 2.32 0.49
C SER A 31 -15.29 1.18 0.06
N LEU A 32 -15.32 0.75 -1.20
CA LEU A 32 -14.70 -0.48 -1.69
C LEU A 32 -13.20 -0.54 -1.39
N LEU A 33 -12.48 0.57 -1.56
CA LEU A 33 -11.05 0.66 -1.22
C LEU A 33 -10.80 0.27 0.25
N TRP A 34 -11.59 0.81 1.17
CA TRP A 34 -11.46 0.56 2.61
C TRP A 34 -11.88 -0.85 2.99
N GLU A 35 -12.96 -1.35 2.38
CA GLU A 35 -13.45 -2.71 2.60
C GLU A 35 -12.42 -3.75 2.12
N ASN A 36 -11.80 -3.53 0.97
CA ASN A 36 -10.76 -4.41 0.43
C ASN A 36 -9.49 -4.38 1.28
N LEU A 37 -9.06 -3.20 1.74
CA LEU A 37 -7.93 -3.09 2.68
C LEU A 37 -8.23 -3.79 4.01
N ALA A 38 -9.43 -3.65 4.56
CA ALA A 38 -9.81 -4.35 5.78
C ALA A 38 -9.80 -5.88 5.59
N LYS A 39 -10.25 -6.36 4.43
CA LYS A 39 -10.24 -7.78 4.06
C LYS A 39 -8.82 -8.35 3.92
N LEU A 40 -7.83 -7.54 3.56
CA LEU A 40 -6.42 -7.97 3.60
C LEU A 40 -5.99 -8.37 5.01
N GLY A 41 -6.47 -7.61 6.01
CA GLY A 41 -6.33 -7.90 7.44
C GLY A 41 -6.81 -9.29 7.86
N GLU A 42 -7.74 -9.86 7.09
CA GLU A 42 -8.34 -11.17 7.36
C GLU A 42 -7.71 -12.30 6.55
N THR A 43 -7.18 -12.01 5.37
CA THR A 43 -6.88 -13.03 4.35
C THR A 43 -5.41 -13.18 4.01
N ALA A 44 -4.62 -12.10 4.03
CA ALA A 44 -3.24 -12.12 3.53
C ALA A 44 -2.24 -11.48 4.50
N LEU A 45 -2.61 -10.35 5.11
CA LEU A 45 -1.76 -9.57 5.99
C LEU A 45 -2.44 -9.48 7.36
N PRO A 46 -2.26 -10.47 8.26
CA PRO A 46 -3.05 -10.64 9.49
C PRO A 46 -2.74 -9.62 10.60
N PHE A 47 -2.58 -8.34 10.25
CA PHE A 47 -2.50 -7.24 11.19
C PHE A 47 -3.87 -6.98 11.81
N HIS A 48 -3.96 -7.01 13.14
CA HIS A 48 -5.21 -6.77 13.85
C HIS A 48 -5.81 -5.39 13.52
N GLN A 49 -4.97 -4.35 13.46
CA GLN A 49 -5.42 -2.99 13.17
C GLN A 49 -5.88 -2.82 11.71
N LEU A 50 -5.36 -3.62 10.78
CA LEU A 50 -5.82 -3.62 9.39
C LEU A 50 -7.20 -4.28 9.29
N LYS A 51 -7.43 -5.38 10.00
CA LYS A 51 -8.76 -6.00 10.10
C LYS A 51 -9.80 -5.05 10.69
N GLU A 52 -9.42 -4.29 11.71
CA GLU A 52 -10.27 -3.30 12.38
C GLU A 52 -10.24 -1.92 11.71
N LEU A 53 -9.77 -1.81 10.45
CA LEU A 53 -9.58 -0.54 9.75
C LEU A 53 -10.80 0.39 9.82
N ARG A 54 -12.01 -0.15 9.70
CA ARG A 54 -13.27 0.61 9.79
C ARG A 54 -13.37 1.43 11.08
N SER A 55 -12.87 0.91 12.20
CA SER A 55 -12.89 1.62 13.48
C SER A 55 -11.91 2.80 13.54
N HIS A 56 -10.90 2.81 12.67
CA HIS A 56 -9.89 3.86 12.59
C HIS A 56 -10.26 4.99 11.63
N LEU A 57 -11.25 4.76 10.76
CA LEU A 57 -11.66 5.69 9.72
C LEU A 57 -12.84 6.58 10.16
N VAL A 58 -12.77 7.87 9.83
CA VAL A 58 -13.81 8.87 10.15
C VAL A 58 -15.07 8.66 9.33
N CYS A 59 -14.97 8.06 8.15
CA CYS A 59 -16.09 7.74 7.25
C CYS A 59 -16.88 6.50 7.68
N TYR A 60 -16.61 5.97 8.88
CA TYR A 60 -17.35 4.89 9.50
C TYR A 60 -17.84 5.30 10.90
N ASN A 61 -19.05 4.86 11.22
CA ASN A 61 -19.67 5.00 12.53
C ASN A 61 -20.19 3.62 12.97
N ASN A 62 -19.70 3.10 14.10
CA ASN A 62 -20.00 1.74 14.56
C ASN A 62 -19.79 0.67 13.46
N ASN A 63 -18.70 0.80 12.69
CA ASN A 63 -18.36 -0.06 11.56
C ASN A 63 -19.36 -0.03 10.37
N ILE A 64 -20.28 0.93 10.36
CA ILE A 64 -21.17 1.20 9.22
C ILE A 64 -20.61 2.41 8.47
N TYR A 65 -20.48 2.29 7.16
CA TYR A 65 -20.03 3.37 6.30
C TYR A 65 -21.01 4.55 6.36
N ASP A 66 -20.50 5.73 6.74
CA ASP A 66 -21.23 6.98 6.94
C ASP A 66 -20.31 8.16 6.52
N PRO A 67 -20.20 8.44 5.20
CA PRO A 67 -19.27 9.44 4.66
C PRO A 67 -19.63 10.89 5.06
N ILE A 68 -20.85 11.13 5.57
CA ILE A 68 -21.29 12.44 6.07
C ILE A 68 -20.43 12.92 7.24
N GLN A 69 -19.80 12.00 7.97
CA GLN A 69 -18.91 12.31 9.09
C GLN A 69 -17.62 13.00 8.66
N GLU A 70 -17.17 12.82 7.41
CA GLU A 70 -15.93 13.39 6.88
C GLU A 70 -15.97 14.92 6.87
N ALA A 71 -17.07 15.48 6.37
CA ALA A 71 -17.28 16.92 6.25
C ALA A 71 -17.25 17.65 7.61
N ARG A 72 -17.39 16.91 8.72
CA ARG A 72 -17.52 17.48 10.07
C ARG A 72 -16.22 17.53 10.85
N LYS A 73 -15.18 16.77 10.46
CA LYS A 73 -14.01 16.55 11.33
C LYS A 73 -12.67 16.99 10.74
N TYR A 74 -12.34 16.64 9.49
CA TYR A 74 -11.03 16.97 8.90
C TYR A 74 -11.10 17.03 7.37
N PRO A 75 -10.63 18.11 6.70
CA PRO A 75 -10.85 18.30 5.27
C PRO A 75 -10.12 17.31 4.35
N TYR A 76 -9.05 16.65 4.84
CA TYR A 76 -8.21 15.79 3.98
C TYR A 76 -7.80 14.45 4.60
N LYS A 77 -7.99 14.28 5.91
CA LYS A 77 -7.48 13.13 6.66
C LYS A 77 -8.65 12.26 7.10
N LEU A 78 -8.57 10.97 6.80
CA LEU A 78 -9.65 10.04 7.09
C LEU A 78 -9.42 9.20 8.34
N THR A 79 -8.25 9.30 8.99
CA THR A 79 -7.95 8.60 10.24
C THR A 79 -8.06 9.51 11.45
N TYR A 80 -8.44 8.94 12.60
CA TYR A 80 -8.44 9.67 13.89
C TYR A 80 -7.02 10.05 14.38
N THR A 81 -5.99 9.33 13.93
CA THR A 81 -4.55 9.52 14.21
C THR A 81 -3.79 9.81 12.92
N ASP A 82 -2.56 10.35 12.96
CA ASP A 82 -1.77 10.71 11.75
C ASP A 82 -1.58 9.54 10.79
N SER A 83 -1.37 8.36 11.34
CA SER A 83 -1.40 7.09 10.63
C SER A 83 -1.97 6.01 11.55
N VAL A 84 -2.40 4.90 10.97
CA VAL A 84 -2.68 3.66 11.71
C VAL A 84 -1.38 2.86 11.74
N ASP A 85 -0.77 2.76 12.91
CA ASP A 85 0.29 1.79 13.16
C ASP A 85 -0.35 0.40 13.20
N LEU A 86 0.01 -0.47 12.26
CA LEU A 86 -0.57 -1.80 12.15
C LEU A 86 0.06 -2.79 13.13
N GLY A 87 1.15 -2.40 13.78
CA GLY A 87 2.01 -3.28 14.57
C GLY A 87 2.83 -4.19 13.67
N SER A 88 3.12 -5.40 14.16
CA SER A 88 3.97 -6.37 13.49
C SER A 88 3.34 -7.76 13.39
N ILE A 89 3.73 -8.52 12.35
CA ILE A 89 3.39 -9.92 12.16
C ILE A 89 4.67 -10.75 11.98
N PRO A 90 4.73 -11.98 12.55
CA PRO A 90 5.90 -12.84 12.40
C PRO A 90 5.96 -13.47 11.01
N THR A 91 7.17 -13.68 10.49
CA THR A 91 7.41 -14.48 9.28
C THR A 91 7.91 -15.88 9.62
N LYS A 92 7.78 -16.80 8.66
CA LYS A 92 8.36 -18.15 8.75
C LYS A 92 9.91 -18.16 8.79
N GLU A 93 10.54 -17.04 8.46
CA GLU A 93 12.00 -16.88 8.39
C GLU A 93 12.59 -16.19 9.63
N GLY A 94 11.77 -15.93 10.65
CA GLY A 94 12.24 -15.50 11.98
C GLY A 94 12.32 -13.99 12.21
N PHE A 95 12.09 -13.17 11.19
CA PHE A 95 11.92 -11.72 11.33
C PHE A 95 10.44 -11.31 11.30
N GLN A 96 10.13 -10.07 11.69
CA GLN A 96 8.79 -9.52 11.65
C GLN A 96 8.59 -8.53 10.51
N ILE A 97 7.37 -8.48 9.98
CA ILE A 97 6.92 -7.44 9.04
C ILE A 97 6.05 -6.47 9.85
N HIS A 98 6.40 -5.20 9.78
CA HIS A 98 5.67 -4.08 10.33
C HIS A 98 4.82 -3.43 9.24
N GLY A 99 3.74 -2.76 9.64
CA GLY A 99 2.85 -2.08 8.71
C GLY A 99 2.42 -0.71 9.20
N ASN A 100 2.26 0.22 8.28
CA ASN A 100 1.67 1.53 8.52
C ASN A 100 0.65 1.84 7.43
N LEU A 101 -0.49 2.43 7.81
CA LEU A 101 -1.51 2.87 6.86
C LEU A 101 -1.84 4.34 7.09
N GLN A 102 -1.86 5.12 6.01
CA GLN A 102 -2.41 6.46 5.98
C GLN A 102 -3.59 6.50 5.01
N ALA A 103 -4.67 7.18 5.40
CA ALA A 103 -5.88 7.32 4.60
C ALA A 103 -6.28 8.78 4.48
N PHE A 104 -6.53 9.20 3.24
CA PHE A 104 -6.79 10.58 2.87
C PHE A 104 -8.00 10.69 1.97
N ARG A 105 -8.60 11.88 1.99
CA ARG A 105 -9.53 12.34 0.97
C ARG A 105 -8.92 13.57 0.29
N LEU A 106 -8.71 13.47 -1.01
CA LEU A 106 -8.27 14.55 -1.88
C LEU A 106 -9.44 14.91 -2.79
N HIS A 107 -10.22 15.92 -2.37
CA HIS A 107 -11.45 16.32 -3.06
C HIS A 107 -12.47 15.17 -3.19
N ASP A 108 -12.55 14.59 -4.38
CA ASP A 108 -13.47 13.54 -4.81
C ASP A 108 -12.82 12.14 -4.81
N THR A 109 -11.58 12.06 -4.32
CA THR A 109 -10.75 10.86 -4.38
C THR A 109 -10.32 10.44 -2.98
N TYR A 110 -10.55 9.18 -2.65
CA TYR A 110 -9.88 8.50 -1.56
C TYR A 110 -8.48 8.04 -1.97
N ALA A 111 -7.51 8.26 -1.09
CA ALA A 111 -6.14 7.82 -1.27
C ALA A 111 -5.67 7.02 -0.06
N ALA A 112 -5.08 5.85 -0.30
CA ALA A 112 -4.47 5.00 0.71
C ALA A 112 -2.97 4.88 0.46
N ASP A 113 -2.18 4.98 1.52
CA ASP A 113 -0.77 4.60 1.57
C ASP A 113 -0.60 3.50 2.61
N LEU A 114 -0.46 2.25 2.15
CA LEU A 114 -0.14 1.09 2.98
C LEU A 114 1.33 0.73 2.77
N THR A 115 2.17 0.94 3.77
CA THR A 115 3.61 0.65 3.72
C THR A 115 3.96 -0.51 4.65
N LEU A 116 4.65 -1.52 4.10
CA LEU A 116 5.18 -2.68 4.81
C LEU A 116 6.71 -2.64 4.85
N TYR A 117 7.30 -2.99 5.99
CA TYR A 117 8.76 -2.99 6.17
C TYR A 117 9.19 -4.05 7.21
N PRO A 118 10.40 -4.62 7.11
CA PRO A 118 10.86 -5.64 8.05
C PRO A 118 11.42 -5.00 9.34
N ASP A 119 11.87 -5.83 10.28
CA ASP A 119 12.65 -5.38 11.43
C ASP A 119 13.86 -4.52 11.02
N THR A 120 14.28 -3.61 11.90
CA THR A 120 15.44 -2.75 11.67
C THR A 120 16.70 -3.59 11.39
N ASN A 121 17.46 -3.21 10.36
CA ASN A 121 18.65 -3.91 9.86
C ASN A 121 18.38 -5.29 9.24
N GLN A 122 17.13 -5.72 9.09
CA GLN A 122 16.81 -6.93 8.34
C GLN A 122 17.06 -6.69 6.85
N GLU A 123 17.96 -7.46 6.27
CA GLU A 123 18.17 -7.44 4.83
C GLU A 123 17.25 -8.45 4.13
N ILE A 124 16.71 -8.07 2.98
CA ILE A 124 15.70 -8.86 2.25
C ILE A 124 16.31 -9.40 0.96
N SER A 125 16.22 -10.71 0.76
CA SER A 125 16.54 -11.38 -0.50
C SER A 125 15.32 -11.44 -1.44
N ILE A 126 15.55 -11.65 -2.73
CA ILE A 126 14.45 -11.73 -3.72
C ILE A 126 13.37 -12.77 -3.34
N PRO A 127 13.70 -14.01 -2.90
CA PRO A 127 12.66 -14.97 -2.49
C PRO A 127 11.83 -14.50 -1.29
N GLN A 128 12.44 -13.73 -0.38
CA GLN A 128 11.77 -13.20 0.81
C GLN A 128 10.74 -12.11 0.48
N LEU A 129 10.75 -11.52 -0.72
CA LEU A 129 9.71 -10.59 -1.16
C LEU A 129 8.31 -11.20 -1.09
N GLN A 130 8.19 -12.52 -1.28
CA GLN A 130 6.90 -13.21 -1.19
C GLN A 130 6.32 -13.23 0.23
N LEU A 131 7.14 -13.03 1.26
CA LEU A 131 6.66 -12.95 2.65
C LEU A 131 5.76 -11.72 2.86
N PHE A 132 5.94 -10.67 2.06
CA PHE A 132 5.14 -9.44 2.07
C PHE A 132 3.81 -9.55 1.30
N GLN A 133 3.48 -10.75 0.79
CA GLN A 133 2.22 -11.03 0.09
C GLN A 133 1.88 -10.04 -1.05
N PRO A 134 2.82 -9.74 -1.97
CA PRO A 134 2.63 -8.68 -2.97
C PRO A 134 1.42 -8.90 -3.88
N GLN A 135 1.04 -10.15 -4.15
CA GLN A 135 -0.13 -10.49 -4.95
C GLN A 135 -1.43 -9.94 -4.34
N SER A 136 -1.53 -9.91 -3.01
CA SER A 136 -2.70 -9.38 -2.31
C SER A 136 -2.84 -7.86 -2.44
N LEU A 137 -1.78 -7.18 -2.87
CA LEU A 137 -1.74 -5.73 -3.08
C LEU A 137 -2.04 -5.35 -4.54
N LEU A 138 -2.34 -6.30 -5.43
CA LEU A 138 -2.57 -6.05 -6.85
C LEU A 138 -3.99 -5.52 -7.14
N PRO A 139 -4.23 -4.93 -8.33
CA PRO A 139 -5.51 -4.33 -8.68
C PRO A 139 -6.70 -5.30 -8.61
N THR A 140 -6.45 -6.60 -8.81
CA THR A 140 -7.47 -7.67 -8.71
C THR A 140 -7.98 -7.92 -7.29
N THR A 141 -7.36 -7.31 -6.28
CA THR A 141 -7.74 -7.47 -4.87
C THR A 141 -8.09 -6.14 -4.22
N ILE A 142 -7.36 -5.07 -4.54
CA ILE A 142 -7.61 -3.74 -3.98
C ILE A 142 -8.74 -3.01 -4.70
N GLU A 143 -8.83 -3.16 -6.03
CA GLU A 143 -9.87 -2.57 -6.88
C GLU A 143 -10.00 -1.02 -6.72
N ALA A 144 -8.87 -0.34 -6.63
CA ALA A 144 -8.81 1.12 -6.64
C ALA A 144 -9.24 1.66 -8.02
N SER A 145 -10.35 2.40 -8.09
CA SER A 145 -11.03 2.74 -9.35
C SER A 145 -10.28 3.75 -10.22
N LEU A 146 -9.46 4.62 -9.63
CA LEU A 146 -8.60 5.56 -10.36
C LEU A 146 -7.18 5.01 -10.58
N GLY A 147 -6.94 3.78 -10.10
CA GLY A 147 -5.67 3.08 -10.23
C GLY A 147 -4.88 3.01 -8.93
N GLN A 148 -3.73 2.35 -9.04
CA GLN A 148 -2.84 2.12 -7.91
C GLN A 148 -1.40 1.95 -8.37
N THR A 149 -0.47 2.18 -7.45
CA THR A 149 0.96 1.99 -7.65
C THR A 149 1.49 1.11 -6.53
N LEU A 150 2.21 0.04 -6.89
CA LEU A 150 3.04 -0.70 -5.95
C LEU A 150 4.47 -0.17 -6.06
N TRP A 151 4.99 0.36 -4.96
CA TRP A 151 6.30 0.98 -4.88
C TRP A 151 7.22 0.14 -4.00
N LEU A 152 8.37 -0.24 -4.53
CA LEU A 152 9.43 -0.91 -3.78
C LEU A 152 10.60 0.04 -3.61
N TYR A 153 11.04 0.22 -2.37
CA TYR A 153 12.29 0.91 -2.06
C TYR A 153 13.26 -0.06 -1.39
N GLY A 154 14.55 0.15 -1.63
CA GLY A 154 15.60 -0.59 -0.96
C GLY A 154 16.98 -0.10 -1.37
N GLU A 155 17.92 -0.27 -0.48
CA GLU A 155 19.32 0.13 -0.66
C GLU A 155 20.17 -1.10 -0.92
N VAL A 156 21.10 -0.98 -1.86
CA VAL A 156 21.98 -2.07 -2.24
C VAL A 156 23.39 -1.60 -2.52
N ASP A 157 24.36 -2.42 -2.12
CA ASP A 157 25.75 -2.21 -2.50
C ASP A 157 25.96 -2.73 -3.92
N GLY A 158 26.07 -1.83 -4.90
CA GLY A 158 26.18 -2.24 -6.30
C GLY A 158 26.45 -1.09 -7.27
N THR A 159 26.73 -1.45 -8.52
CA THR A 159 26.74 -0.50 -9.64
C THR A 159 25.32 -0.31 -10.17
N ILE A 160 25.10 0.72 -10.98
CA ILE A 160 23.81 0.97 -11.64
C ILE A 160 23.30 -0.26 -12.41
N ASP A 161 24.20 -1.00 -13.09
CA ASP A 161 23.81 -2.20 -13.84
C ASP A 161 23.31 -3.31 -12.92
N ILE A 162 23.91 -3.46 -11.74
CA ILE A 162 23.47 -4.40 -10.71
C ILE A 162 22.11 -3.95 -10.14
N CYS A 163 21.92 -2.66 -9.87
CA CYS A 163 20.64 -2.11 -9.42
C CYS A 163 19.53 -2.38 -10.45
N ARG A 164 19.79 -2.14 -11.74
CA ARG A 164 18.85 -2.43 -12.83
C ARG A 164 18.49 -3.90 -12.90
N GLU A 165 19.48 -4.79 -12.87
CA GLU A 165 19.22 -6.25 -12.92
C GLU A 165 18.41 -6.70 -11.69
N LEU A 166 18.74 -6.17 -10.51
CA LEU A 166 18.01 -6.47 -9.28
C LEU A 166 16.58 -5.93 -9.32
N ALA A 167 16.37 -4.69 -9.75
CA ALA A 167 15.03 -4.09 -9.87
C ALA A 167 14.14 -4.91 -10.80
N HIS A 168 14.69 -5.37 -11.93
CA HIS A 168 13.98 -6.27 -12.85
C HIS A 168 13.62 -7.61 -12.17
N LYS A 169 14.55 -8.22 -11.43
CA LYS A 169 14.28 -9.45 -10.67
C LYS A 169 13.23 -9.24 -9.58
N CYS A 170 13.24 -8.10 -8.90
CA CYS A 170 12.24 -7.74 -7.90
C CYS A 170 10.87 -7.58 -8.55
N ALA A 171 10.77 -6.88 -9.68
CA ALA A 171 9.52 -6.72 -10.42
C ALA A 171 8.94 -8.08 -10.87
N ILE A 172 9.78 -8.99 -11.39
CA ILE A 172 9.36 -10.36 -11.71
C ILE A 172 8.87 -11.08 -10.45
N ALA A 173 9.64 -10.99 -9.35
CA ALA A 173 9.28 -11.65 -8.11
C ALA A 173 7.93 -11.15 -7.56
N LEU A 174 7.70 -9.84 -7.50
CA LEU A 174 6.43 -9.25 -7.02
C LEU A 174 5.21 -9.71 -7.84
N LEU A 175 5.41 -10.05 -9.11
CA LEU A 175 4.38 -10.49 -10.05
C LEU A 175 4.39 -12.01 -10.29
N THR A 176 5.12 -12.78 -9.49
CA THR A 176 5.15 -14.25 -9.59
C THR A 176 3.75 -14.81 -9.46
N ASP A 177 3.44 -15.86 -10.22
CA ASP A 177 2.12 -16.52 -10.28
C ASP A 177 0.96 -15.59 -10.72
N THR A 178 1.27 -14.43 -11.31
CA THR A 178 0.29 -13.58 -11.96
C THR A 178 0.38 -13.73 -13.48
N GLY A 179 -0.66 -13.28 -14.20
CA GLY A 179 -0.62 -13.16 -15.67
C GLY A 179 0.14 -11.93 -16.16
N PHE A 180 0.72 -11.11 -15.27
CA PHE A 180 1.37 -9.86 -15.62
C PHE A 180 2.86 -10.07 -15.95
N ASN A 181 3.31 -9.42 -17.01
CA ASN A 181 4.72 -9.36 -17.38
C ASN A 181 5.22 -7.94 -17.16
N PRO A 182 6.21 -7.71 -16.26
CA PRO A 182 6.74 -6.38 -16.05
C PRO A 182 7.45 -5.89 -17.32
N VAL A 183 7.16 -4.67 -17.73
CA VAL A 183 7.82 -3.99 -18.85
C VAL A 183 8.63 -2.83 -18.31
N PHE A 184 9.93 -2.82 -18.61
CA PHE A 184 10.77 -1.68 -18.29
C PHE A 184 10.31 -0.44 -19.06
N GLN A 185 10.02 0.64 -18.34
CA GLN A 185 9.57 1.90 -18.93
C GLN A 185 10.68 2.95 -18.92
N TYR A 186 11.28 3.18 -17.75
CA TYR A 186 12.22 4.28 -17.54
C TYR A 186 13.17 4.01 -16.37
N GLN A 187 14.31 4.68 -16.38
CA GLN A 187 15.26 4.75 -15.29
C GLN A 187 15.86 6.15 -15.25
N ASP A 188 15.98 6.70 -14.05
CA ASP A 188 16.60 8.00 -13.81
C ASP A 188 17.46 7.97 -12.55
N ASN A 189 18.24 9.03 -12.37
CA ASN A 189 18.95 9.30 -11.14
C ASN A 189 18.28 10.47 -10.43
N PHE A 190 17.72 10.23 -9.25
CA PHE A 190 17.13 11.33 -8.48
C PHE A 190 18.20 12.36 -8.11
N PHE A 191 17.98 13.61 -8.50
CA PHE A 191 18.91 14.75 -8.35
C PHE A 191 20.32 14.54 -8.92
N GLY A 192 20.49 13.68 -9.92
CA GLY A 192 21.81 13.38 -10.51
C GLY A 192 22.76 12.67 -9.54
N SER A 193 22.24 12.12 -8.44
CA SER A 193 23.00 11.34 -7.46
C SER A 193 22.94 9.86 -7.78
N LEU A 194 24.07 9.17 -7.65
CA LEU A 194 24.15 7.70 -7.74
C LEU A 194 23.48 6.99 -6.56
N LEU A 195 23.03 7.73 -5.53
CA LEU A 195 22.39 7.17 -4.33
C LEU A 195 20.96 6.66 -4.56
N PHE A 196 20.35 6.96 -5.70
CA PHE A 196 18.94 6.68 -5.99
C PHE A 196 18.71 6.00 -7.34
N ALA A 197 19.65 5.16 -7.77
CA ALA A 197 19.67 4.51 -9.09
C ALA A 197 19.06 3.09 -9.09
#